data_AF-A0A060ACX3-F1
#
_entry.id   AF-A0A060ACX3-F1
#
_cell.length_a   1.000
_cell.length_b   1.000
_cell.length_c   1.000
_cell.angle_alpha   90.00
_cell.angle_beta   90.00
_cell.angle_gamma   90.00
#
_symmetry.space_group_name_H-M   'P 1'
#
loop_
_entity.id
_entity.type
_entity.pdbx_description
1 polymer ?
#
loop_
_entity_poly.entity_id
_entity_poly.type
_entity_poly.pdbx_seq_one_letter_code
_entity_poly.pdbx_strand_id
1 'polypeptide(L)'
;CAAGKGTFGTMELVSRIESSGLNKVVSHRELLLPQLSGPGVAAHLVKKLSGFKVIYGPIRATDLPAFMDSGFKATPKMRLKTFTTWERMVLIPIEMVEALKVGLIVFPLLFLLAFLGRAGEGMIEAINHGLFSVLAVFMAIFSGAVLTPLLLPWLPGRAFSLKGLILGFLTAALLLFLFSGKWITRSGPLEILSWLLLIPALSAYLAMNFTGSSTYTSLSGVRKEMRWALP
;
A
#
# COMPACT_ATOMS: atom_id res chain seq x y z
N CYS A 1 1.69 6.47 7.66
CA CYS A 1 0.88 5.29 8.07
C CYS A 1 0.31 5.42 9.49
N ALA A 2 1.12 5.41 10.55
CA ALA A 2 0.62 5.36 11.94
C ALA A 2 -0.36 6.50 12.30
N ALA A 3 -0.06 7.73 11.91
CA ALA A 3 -0.96 8.86 12.11
C ALA A 3 -2.31 8.71 11.37
N GLY A 4 -2.28 8.16 10.15
CA GLY A 4 -3.49 7.89 9.36
C GLY A 4 -4.29 6.68 9.85
N LYS A 5 -3.63 5.67 10.43
CA LYS A 5 -4.25 4.47 11.02
C LYS A 5 -4.71 4.70 12.48
N GLY A 6 -4.48 5.88 13.04
CA GLY A 6 -4.85 6.22 14.42
C GLY A 6 -3.92 5.64 15.50
N THR A 7 -2.90 4.87 15.14
CA THR A 7 -1.92 4.31 16.08
C THR A 7 -0.85 5.31 16.51
N PHE A 8 -0.72 6.44 15.81
CA PHE A 8 -0.02 7.62 16.29
C PHE A 8 -1.03 8.77 16.39
N GLY A 9 -1.77 8.78 17.50
CA GLY A 9 -2.81 9.76 17.78
C GLY A 9 -2.50 10.66 18.98
N THR A 10 -3.35 11.68 19.17
CA THR A 10 -3.28 12.59 20.32
C THR A 10 -3.23 11.87 21.67
N MET A 11 -4.14 10.93 21.91
CA MET A 11 -4.24 10.22 23.20
C MET A 11 -3.06 9.28 23.43
N GLU A 12 -2.63 8.56 22.38
CA GLU A 12 -1.43 7.72 22.45
C GLU A 12 -0.22 8.57 22.83
N LEU A 13 -0.04 9.73 22.18
CA LEU A 13 1.08 10.62 22.48
C LEU A 13 1.05 11.13 23.93
N VAL A 14 -0.12 11.57 24.43
CA VAL A 14 -0.27 12.04 25.82
C VAL A 14 0.06 10.91 26.81
N SER A 15 -0.45 9.70 26.57
CA SER A 15 -0.14 8.52 27.38
C SER A 15 1.36 8.20 27.40
N ARG A 16 2.05 8.32 26.25
CA ARG A 16 3.51 8.13 26.18
C ARG A 16 4.31 9.21 26.89
N ILE A 17 3.86 10.47 26.87
CA ILE A 17 4.50 11.56 27.63
C ILE A 17 4.43 11.29 29.13
N GLU A 18 3.27 10.84 29.62
CA GLU A 18 3.05 10.56 31.04
C GLU A 18 3.82 9.32 31.50
N SER A 19 3.66 8.19 30.80
CA SER A 19 4.31 6.92 31.15
C SER A 19 5.83 6.95 31.06
N SER A 20 6.40 7.78 30.19
CA SER A 20 7.85 8.02 30.13
C SER A 20 8.37 8.94 31.23
N GLY A 21 7.49 9.58 32.01
CA GLY A 21 7.89 10.55 33.02
C GLY A 21 8.63 11.75 32.44
N LEU A 22 8.37 12.10 31.18
CA LEU A 22 9.13 13.14 30.46
C LEU A 22 9.12 14.49 31.21
N ASN A 23 8.03 14.78 31.91
CA ASN A 23 7.86 15.95 32.78
C ASN A 23 8.86 16.03 33.95
N LYS A 24 9.52 14.92 34.30
CA LYS A 24 10.53 14.83 35.36
C LYS A 24 11.96 14.93 34.82
N VAL A 25 12.15 14.76 33.51
CA VAL A 25 13.47 14.67 32.87
C VAL A 25 13.89 16.00 32.23
N VAL A 26 12.94 16.75 31.66
CA VAL A 26 13.21 18.03 30.98
C VAL A 26 12.51 19.19 31.67
N SER A 27 13.20 20.33 31.76
CA SER A 27 12.65 21.57 32.33
C SER A 27 11.73 22.31 31.36
N HIS A 28 11.98 22.19 30.05
CA HIS A 28 11.13 22.79 29.02
C HIS A 28 9.87 21.97 28.75
N ARG A 29 8.84 22.61 28.17
CA ARG A 29 7.58 21.96 27.79
C ARG A 29 7.33 22.02 26.29
N GLU A 30 8.36 21.75 25.51
CA GLU A 30 8.26 21.67 24.05
C GLU A 30 8.56 20.25 23.56
N LEU A 31 7.80 19.80 22.56
CA LEU A 31 7.94 18.47 21.96
C LEU A 31 8.00 18.60 20.44
N LEU A 32 9.08 18.11 19.85
CA LEU A 32 9.22 18.04 18.40
C LEU A 32 8.52 16.79 17.88
N LEU A 33 7.62 16.97 16.90
CA LEU A 33 6.96 15.87 16.20
C LEU A 33 7.30 15.89 14.71
N PRO A 34 7.35 14.71 14.03
CA PRO A 34 7.48 14.67 12.58
C PRO A 34 6.35 15.42 11.90
N GLN A 35 6.62 16.17 10.82
CA GLN A 35 5.59 16.92 10.09
C GLN A 35 4.38 16.05 9.69
N LEU A 36 4.63 14.80 9.31
CA LEU A 36 3.61 13.86 8.83
C LEU A 36 2.76 13.22 9.94
N SER A 37 3.00 13.53 11.22
CA SER A 37 2.10 13.13 12.31
C SER A 37 0.89 14.06 12.46
N GLY A 38 0.93 15.25 11.84
CA GLY A 38 -0.12 16.28 11.93
C GLY A 38 -1.55 15.78 11.71
N PRO A 39 -1.84 14.89 10.73
CA PRO A 39 -3.19 14.36 10.53
C PRO A 39 -3.74 13.53 11.71
N GLY A 40 -2.87 12.94 12.54
CA GLY A 40 -3.27 12.12 13.69
C GLY A 40 -3.20 12.84 15.04
N VAL A 41 -2.44 13.93 15.13
CA VAL A 41 -2.14 14.62 16.39
C VAL A 41 -2.73 16.02 16.41
N ALA A 42 -3.63 16.25 17.36
CA ALA A 42 -4.19 17.55 17.64
C ALA A 42 -3.30 18.30 18.65
N ALA A 43 -2.37 19.11 18.16
CA ALA A 43 -1.38 19.84 18.97
C ALA A 43 -2.00 20.63 20.16
N HIS A 44 -3.14 21.27 19.93
CA HIS A 44 -3.86 22.02 20.96
C HIS A 44 -4.37 21.12 22.11
N LEU A 45 -4.84 19.90 21.79
CA LEU A 45 -5.26 18.91 22.78
C LEU A 45 -4.06 18.33 23.53
N VAL A 46 -2.95 18.06 22.84
CA VAL A 46 -1.71 17.61 23.50
C VAL A 46 -1.26 18.65 24.52
N LYS A 47 -1.27 19.94 24.17
CA LYS A 47 -0.93 21.02 25.11
C LYS A 47 -1.91 21.09 26.29
N LYS A 48 -3.22 20.98 26.02
CA LYS A 48 -4.26 21.01 27.07
C LYS A 48 -4.12 19.86 28.06
N LEU A 49 -3.82 18.65 27.59
CA LEU A 49 -3.81 17.44 28.40
C LEU A 49 -2.46 17.16 29.08
N SER A 50 -1.35 17.45 28.41
CA SER A 50 0.01 17.14 28.90
C SER A 50 0.83 18.35 29.34
N GLY A 51 0.39 19.56 28.99
CA GLY A 51 1.17 20.79 29.16
C GLY A 51 2.29 20.99 28.12
N PHE A 52 2.61 19.98 27.29
CA PHE A 52 3.64 20.09 26.26
C PHE A 52 3.11 20.77 25.00
N LYS A 53 3.81 21.83 24.57
CA LYS A 53 3.62 22.49 23.28
C LYS A 53 4.25 21.63 22.19
N VAL A 54 3.44 21.22 21.23
CA VAL A 54 3.90 20.51 20.04
C VAL A 54 4.48 21.50 19.03
N ILE A 55 5.64 21.17 18.49
CA ILE A 55 6.28 21.85 17.36
C ILE A 55 6.46 20.81 16.25
N TYR A 56 5.91 21.08 15.08
CA TYR A 56 6.09 20.21 13.92
C TYR A 56 7.43 20.49 13.27
N GLY A 57 8.32 19.49 13.33
CA GLY A 57 9.63 19.49 12.71
C GLY A 57 9.58 19.15 11.22
N PRO A 58 10.74 18.91 10.59
CA PRO A 58 10.83 18.57 9.17
C PRO A 58 10.23 17.19 8.86
N ILE A 59 10.02 16.93 7.56
CA ILE A 59 9.63 15.59 7.08
C ILE A 59 10.79 14.59 7.25
N ARG A 60 12.03 15.01 6.98
CA ARG A 60 13.21 14.16 7.05
C ARG A 60 13.96 14.42 8.36
N ALA A 61 14.32 13.35 9.07
CA ALA A 61 15.09 13.45 10.30
C ALA A 61 16.48 14.08 10.09
N THR A 62 17.06 13.91 8.90
CA THR A 62 18.34 14.53 8.52
C THR A 62 18.32 16.05 8.54
N ASP A 63 17.13 16.66 8.41
CA ASP A 63 16.98 18.11 8.38
C ASP A 63 16.84 18.70 9.81
N LEU A 64 16.82 17.85 10.84
CA LEU A 64 16.61 18.25 12.23
C LEU A 64 17.67 19.23 12.75
N PRO A 65 18.99 19.06 12.50
CA PRO A 65 19.99 20.02 12.97
C PRO A 65 19.75 21.42 12.41
N ALA A 66 19.63 21.55 11.08
CA ALA A 66 19.36 22.83 10.43
C ALA A 66 18.02 23.46 10.84
N PHE A 67 17.02 22.64 11.18
CA PHE A 67 15.74 23.11 11.74
C PHE A 67 15.89 23.66 13.16
N MET A 68 16.75 23.09 13.99
CA MET A 68 17.03 23.59 15.33
C MET A 68 17.85 24.88 15.27
N ASP A 69 18.86 24.94 14.41
CA ASP A 69 19.69 26.14 14.19
C ASP A 69 18.88 27.33 13.66
N SER A 70 17.79 27.07 12.93
CA SER A 70 16.87 28.11 12.46
C SER A 70 15.85 28.59 13.51
N GLY A 71 15.99 28.16 14.77
CA GLY A 71 15.06 28.47 15.85
C GLY A 71 13.72 27.77 15.69
N PHE A 72 13.75 26.50 15.26
CA PHE A 72 12.56 25.66 15.04
C PHE A 72 11.63 26.18 13.93
N LYS A 73 12.20 26.81 12.89
CA LYS A 73 11.46 27.30 11.73
C LYS A 73 11.75 26.44 10.51
N ALA A 74 10.79 25.57 10.16
CA ALA A 74 10.91 24.68 9.00
C ALA A 74 10.79 25.46 7.69
N THR A 75 11.81 25.34 6.84
CA THR A 75 11.80 25.92 5.48
C THR A 75 10.76 25.23 4.59
N PRO A 76 10.34 25.84 3.47
CA PRO A 76 9.42 25.20 2.53
C PRO A 76 9.92 23.84 2.02
N LYS A 77 11.23 23.68 1.80
CA LYS A 77 11.84 22.41 1.35
C LYS A 77 11.67 21.29 2.38
N MET A 78 11.83 21.60 3.68
CA MET A 78 11.67 20.65 4.78
C MET A 78 10.22 20.13 4.92
N ARG A 79 9.25 20.83 4.33
CA ARG A 79 7.81 20.50 4.37
C ARG A 79 7.33 19.76 3.12
N LEU A 80 8.19 19.52 2.14
CA LEU A 80 7.82 18.89 0.87
C LEU A 80 8.46 17.51 0.73
N LYS A 81 7.63 16.50 0.44
CA LYS A 81 8.09 15.17 0.04
C LYS A 81 8.10 15.10 -1.49
N THR A 82 9.24 14.79 -2.07
CA THR A 82 9.42 14.76 -3.53
C THR A 82 8.76 13.56 -4.20
N PHE A 83 8.61 12.45 -3.46
CA PHE A 83 7.93 11.24 -3.88
C PHE A 83 8.40 10.71 -5.25
N THR A 84 9.72 10.68 -5.41
CA THR A 84 10.40 10.19 -6.62
C THR A 84 10.19 8.69 -6.82
N THR A 85 10.52 8.16 -8.00
CA THR A 85 10.43 6.72 -8.27
C THR A 85 11.20 5.88 -7.25
N TRP A 86 12.40 6.34 -6.84
CA TRP A 86 13.17 5.67 -5.78
C TRP A 86 12.44 5.66 -4.44
N GLU A 87 11.87 6.80 -4.03
CA GLU A 87 11.12 6.87 -2.76
C GLU A 87 9.87 5.99 -2.78
N ARG A 88 9.26 5.74 -3.95
CA ARG A 88 8.15 4.78 -4.11
C ARG A 88 8.62 3.34 -4.05
N MET A 89 9.75 3.02 -4.69
CA MET A 89 10.30 1.66 -4.68
C MET A 89 10.60 1.17 -3.27
N VAL A 90 11.06 2.04 -2.37
CA VAL A 90 11.31 1.68 -0.97
C VAL A 90 10.02 1.25 -0.24
N LEU A 91 8.84 1.67 -0.71
CA LEU A 91 7.54 1.33 -0.11
C LEU A 91 6.96 0.00 -0.65
N ILE A 92 7.40 -0.44 -1.84
CA ILE A 92 6.89 -1.66 -2.50
C ILE A 92 7.05 -2.92 -1.65
N PRO A 93 8.22 -3.19 -1.00
CA PRO A 93 8.41 -4.42 -0.24
C PRO A 93 7.39 -4.60 0.88
N ILE A 94 6.93 -3.52 1.51
CA ILE A 94 5.99 -3.58 2.62
C ILE A 94 4.65 -4.17 2.14
N GLU A 95 4.10 -3.61 1.05
CA GLU A 95 2.84 -4.07 0.46
C GLU A 95 2.97 -5.47 -0.14
N MET A 96 4.11 -5.76 -0.78
CA MET A 96 4.38 -7.06 -1.40
C MET A 96 4.49 -8.17 -0.34
N VAL A 97 5.17 -7.93 0.78
CA VAL A 97 5.28 -8.91 1.87
C VAL A 97 3.92 -9.16 2.51
N GLU A 98 3.09 -8.14 2.69
CA GLU A 98 1.72 -8.30 3.21
C GLU A 98 0.85 -9.15 2.27
N ALA A 99 0.92 -8.90 0.96
CA ALA A 99 0.22 -9.71 -0.04
C ALA A 99 0.73 -11.16 -0.10
N LEU A 100 2.05 -11.37 -0.04
CA LEU A 100 2.66 -12.70 -0.09
C LEU A 100 2.34 -13.54 1.16
N LYS A 101 2.15 -12.93 2.34
CA LYS A 101 1.69 -13.65 3.54
C LYS A 101 0.32 -14.29 3.31
N VAL A 102 -0.61 -13.57 2.68
CA VAL A 102 -1.91 -14.13 2.27
C VAL A 102 -1.69 -15.17 1.16
N GLY A 103 -0.77 -14.88 0.23
CA GLY A 103 -0.33 -15.79 -0.84
C GLY A 103 0.13 -17.16 -0.35
N LEU A 104 0.79 -17.25 0.82
CA LEU A 104 1.23 -18.54 1.39
C LEU A 104 0.08 -19.54 1.61
N ILE A 105 -1.14 -19.04 1.83
CA ILE A 105 -2.34 -19.87 1.99
C ILE A 105 -3.06 -20.00 0.64
N VAL A 106 -3.19 -18.90 -0.10
CA VAL A 106 -3.95 -18.86 -1.35
C VAL A 106 -3.28 -19.66 -2.47
N PHE A 107 -1.96 -19.61 -2.61
CA PHE A 107 -1.23 -20.34 -3.65
C PHE A 107 -1.39 -21.85 -3.57
N PRO A 108 -1.14 -22.54 -2.43
CA PRO A 108 -1.32 -23.98 -2.36
C PRO A 108 -2.80 -24.36 -2.51
N LEU A 109 -3.73 -23.57 -1.98
CA LEU A 109 -5.17 -23.85 -2.13
C LEU A 109 -5.59 -23.78 -3.60
N LEU A 110 -5.24 -22.71 -4.31
CA LEU A 110 -5.55 -22.57 -5.73
C LEU A 110 -4.85 -23.63 -6.58
N PHE A 111 -3.59 -23.95 -6.26
CA PHE A 111 -2.86 -25.02 -6.92
C PHE A 111 -3.61 -26.35 -6.79
N LEU A 112 -4.03 -26.72 -5.57
CA LEU A 112 -4.73 -27.98 -5.31
C LEU A 112 -6.10 -28.02 -5.99
N LEU A 113 -6.87 -26.92 -5.94
CA LEU A 113 -8.17 -26.85 -6.61
C LEU A 113 -8.05 -26.98 -8.13
N ALA A 114 -7.09 -26.27 -8.73
CA ALA A 114 -6.80 -26.34 -10.15
C ALA A 114 -6.27 -27.72 -10.57
N PHE A 115 -5.38 -28.31 -9.75
CA PHE A 115 -4.86 -29.65 -9.95
C PHE A 115 -5.99 -30.69 -9.93
N LEU A 116 -6.85 -30.68 -8.90
CA LEU A 116 -7.98 -31.61 -8.78
C LEU A 116 -9.00 -31.44 -9.91
N GLY A 117 -9.24 -30.20 -10.35
CA GLY A 117 -10.16 -29.91 -11.46
C GLY A 117 -9.72 -30.47 -12.81
N ARG A 118 -8.42 -30.74 -13.00
CA ARG A 118 -7.85 -31.30 -14.24
C ARG A 118 -7.15 -32.65 -14.03
N ALA A 119 -7.27 -33.26 -12.84
CA ALA A 119 -6.61 -34.53 -12.51
C ALA A 119 -7.01 -35.68 -13.46
N GLY A 120 -8.23 -35.63 -14.03
CA GLY A 120 -8.72 -36.61 -14.99
C GLY A 120 -8.12 -36.49 -16.41
N GLU A 121 -7.43 -35.39 -16.73
CA GLU A 121 -6.84 -35.17 -18.06
C GLU A 121 -5.37 -35.60 -18.16
N GLY A 122 -4.75 -35.94 -17.02
CA GLY A 122 -3.34 -36.33 -16.94
C GLY A 122 -2.61 -35.62 -15.81
N MET A 123 -1.62 -36.29 -15.21
CA MET A 123 -0.87 -35.73 -14.08
C MET A 123 -0.07 -34.49 -14.47
N ILE A 124 0.51 -34.48 -15.67
CA ILE A 124 1.32 -33.37 -16.19
C ILE A 124 0.44 -32.15 -16.45
N GLU A 125 -0.73 -32.36 -17.04
CA GLU A 125 -1.74 -31.35 -17.32
C GLU A 125 -2.26 -30.71 -16.04
N ALA A 126 -2.61 -31.53 -15.05
CA ALA A 126 -3.05 -31.06 -13.74
C ALA A 126 -1.98 -30.21 -13.02
N ILE A 127 -0.72 -30.61 -13.07
CA ILE A 127 0.40 -29.84 -12.51
C ILE A 127 0.56 -28.51 -13.25
N ASN A 128 0.58 -28.52 -14.58
CA ASN A 128 0.72 -27.31 -15.39
C ASN A 128 -0.41 -26.30 -15.11
N HIS A 129 -1.63 -26.79 -14.93
CA HIS A 129 -2.80 -25.98 -14.62
C HIS A 129 -2.74 -25.37 -13.21
N GLY A 130 -2.32 -26.16 -12.22
CA GLY A 130 -2.06 -25.67 -10.87
C GLY A 130 -0.98 -24.58 -10.85
N LEU A 131 0.14 -24.82 -11.54
CA LEU A 131 1.24 -23.85 -11.64
C LEU A 131 0.80 -22.55 -12.33
N PHE A 132 0.00 -22.65 -13.39
CA PHE A 132 -0.56 -21.47 -14.06
C PHE A 132 -1.44 -20.64 -13.10
N SER A 133 -2.28 -21.29 -12.29
CA SER A 133 -3.14 -20.60 -11.33
C SER A 133 -2.32 -19.81 -10.30
N VAL A 134 -1.23 -20.40 -9.80
CA VAL A 134 -0.29 -19.73 -8.90
C VAL A 134 0.40 -18.55 -9.61
N LEU A 135 0.87 -18.76 -10.85
CA LEU A 135 1.52 -17.73 -11.65
C LEU A 135 0.58 -16.55 -11.93
N ALA A 136 -0.68 -16.83 -12.27
CA ALA A 136 -1.68 -15.80 -12.57
C ALA A 136 -1.95 -14.89 -11.37
N VAL A 137 -2.13 -15.47 -10.18
CA VAL A 137 -2.31 -14.68 -8.94
C VAL A 137 -1.02 -13.96 -8.55
N PHE A 138 0.14 -14.59 -8.71
CA PHE A 138 1.43 -13.93 -8.48
C PHE A 138 1.60 -12.71 -9.39
N MET A 139 1.26 -12.83 -10.68
CA MET A 139 1.31 -11.72 -11.62
C MET A 139 0.29 -10.63 -11.29
N ALA A 140 -0.90 -10.98 -10.79
CA ALA A 140 -1.86 -10.01 -10.28
C ALA A 140 -1.31 -9.22 -9.07
N ILE A 141 -0.64 -9.92 -8.14
CA ILE A 141 0.03 -9.31 -6.99
C ILE A 141 1.15 -8.37 -7.48
N PHE A 142 1.99 -8.84 -8.39
CA PHE A 142 3.08 -8.05 -8.96
C PHE A 142 2.56 -6.80 -9.68
N SER A 143 1.47 -6.93 -10.45
CA SER A 143 0.81 -5.81 -11.14
C SER A 143 0.34 -4.73 -10.15
N GLY A 144 -0.42 -5.13 -9.13
CA GLY A 144 -1.00 -4.19 -8.17
C GLY A 144 0.03 -3.59 -7.21
N ALA A 145 0.88 -4.44 -6.62
CA ALA A 145 1.79 -4.03 -5.55
C ALA A 145 3.13 -3.46 -6.06
N VAL A 146 3.58 -3.83 -7.26
CA VAL A 146 4.89 -3.42 -7.80
C VAL A 146 4.75 -2.49 -9.01
N LEU A 147 4.08 -2.94 -10.08
CA LEU A 147 3.97 -2.17 -11.31
C LEU A 147 3.17 -0.87 -11.12
N THR A 148 2.08 -0.93 -10.35
CA THR A 148 1.23 0.26 -10.14
C THR A 148 1.98 1.41 -9.44
N PRO A 149 2.67 1.22 -8.31
CA PRO A 149 3.48 2.27 -7.69
C PRO A 149 4.61 2.79 -8.57
N LEU A 150 5.25 1.92 -9.35
CA LEU A 150 6.32 2.29 -10.28
C LEU A 150 5.80 3.19 -11.39
N LEU A 151 4.66 2.82 -11.99
CA LEU A 151 4.10 3.50 -13.15
C LEU A 151 3.13 4.64 -12.81
N LEU A 152 2.95 4.92 -11.51
CA LEU A 152 1.92 5.82 -11.00
C LEU A 152 1.74 7.17 -11.72
N PRO A 153 2.82 7.90 -12.12
CA PRO A 153 2.70 9.19 -12.79
C PRO A 153 2.19 9.08 -14.22
N TRP A 154 2.41 7.93 -14.87
CA TRP A 154 2.04 7.70 -16.26
C TRP A 154 0.67 7.05 -16.40
N LEU A 155 0.17 6.40 -15.35
CA LEU A 155 -1.15 5.78 -15.37
C LEU A 155 -2.26 6.84 -15.36
N PRO A 156 -3.28 6.74 -16.22
CA PRO A 156 -4.37 7.70 -16.25
C PRO A 156 -5.29 7.55 -15.02
N GLY A 157 -6.06 8.61 -14.75
CA GLY A 157 -7.06 8.62 -13.68
C GLY A 157 -6.53 9.05 -12.31
N ARG A 158 -7.48 9.36 -11.41
CA ARG A 158 -7.19 9.82 -10.04
C ARG A 158 -7.26 8.69 -9.00
N ALA A 159 -8.14 7.72 -9.20
CA ALA A 159 -8.33 6.60 -8.30
C ALA A 159 -7.22 5.56 -8.47
N PHE A 160 -6.72 5.02 -7.37
CA PHE A 160 -5.72 3.95 -7.38
C PHE A 160 -6.32 2.62 -7.84
N SER A 161 -7.57 2.35 -7.50
CA SER A 161 -8.35 1.20 -7.98
C SER A 161 -8.38 1.15 -9.51
N LEU A 162 -8.62 2.30 -10.16
CA LEU A 162 -8.66 2.40 -11.62
C LEU A 162 -7.27 2.18 -12.24
N LYS A 163 -6.21 2.76 -11.65
CA LYS A 163 -4.83 2.56 -12.10
C LYS A 163 -4.41 1.09 -12.01
N GLY A 164 -4.72 0.45 -10.89
CA GLY A 164 -4.45 -0.97 -10.66
C GLY A 164 -5.30 -1.88 -11.56
N LEU A 165 -6.54 -1.52 -11.84
CA LEU A 165 -7.42 -2.22 -12.77
C LEU A 165 -6.85 -2.20 -14.19
N ILE A 166 -6.38 -1.04 -14.68
CA ILE A 166 -5.79 -0.91 -16.01
C ILE A 166 -4.57 -1.82 -16.15
N LEU A 167 -3.64 -1.76 -15.20
CA LEU A 167 -2.46 -2.64 -15.21
C LEU A 167 -2.84 -4.11 -15.04
N GLY A 168 -3.87 -4.39 -14.25
CA GLY A 168 -4.42 -5.73 -14.11
C GLY A 168 -4.98 -6.28 -15.41
N PHE A 169 -5.71 -5.48 -16.19
CA PHE A 169 -6.18 -5.90 -17.52
C PHE A 169 -5.03 -6.11 -18.50
N LEU A 170 -4.02 -5.23 -18.48
CA LEU A 170 -2.83 -5.41 -19.32
C LEU A 170 -2.06 -6.68 -18.96
N THR A 171 -1.93 -7.00 -17.68
CA THR A 171 -1.28 -8.25 -17.23
C THR A 171 -2.10 -9.49 -17.54
N ALA A 172 -3.43 -9.43 -17.38
CA ALA A 172 -4.32 -10.52 -17.81
C ALA A 172 -4.23 -10.76 -19.32
N ALA A 173 -4.29 -9.69 -20.13
CA ALA A 173 -4.17 -9.77 -21.58
C ALA A 173 -2.80 -10.34 -22.02
N LEU A 174 -1.71 -9.93 -21.35
CA LEU A 174 -0.37 -10.46 -21.60
C LEU A 174 -0.30 -11.96 -21.29
N LEU A 175 -0.87 -12.41 -20.16
CA LEU A 175 -0.92 -13.83 -19.82
C LEU A 175 -1.75 -14.62 -20.85
N LEU A 176 -2.91 -14.11 -21.26
CA LEU A 176 -3.70 -14.75 -22.31
C LEU A 176 -2.92 -14.83 -23.63
N PHE A 177 -2.20 -13.78 -24.02
CA PHE A 177 -1.37 -13.79 -25.22
C PHE A 177 -0.26 -14.83 -25.15
N LEU A 178 0.51 -14.88 -24.05
CA LEU A 178 1.65 -15.79 -23.87
C LEU A 178 1.21 -17.27 -23.78
N PHE A 179 0.03 -17.54 -23.21
CA PHE A 179 -0.48 -18.89 -23.01
C PHE A 179 -1.56 -19.31 -24.03
N SER A 180 -1.80 -18.46 -25.04
CA SER A 180 -2.82 -18.66 -26.09
C SER A 180 -2.72 -19.98 -26.86
N GLY A 181 -1.50 -20.49 -27.07
CA GLY A 181 -1.28 -21.71 -27.86
C GLY A 181 -1.40 -23.04 -27.09
N LYS A 182 -1.28 -23.04 -25.76
CA LYS A 182 -1.26 -24.27 -24.93
C LYS A 182 -2.46 -24.38 -23.99
N TRP A 183 -2.98 -23.25 -23.53
CA TRP A 183 -3.95 -23.18 -22.44
C TRP A 183 -5.33 -22.77 -22.95
N ILE A 184 -5.42 -21.73 -23.78
CA ILE A 184 -6.69 -21.21 -24.36
C ILE A 184 -7.44 -22.22 -25.23
N THR A 185 -6.73 -23.10 -25.95
CA THR A 185 -7.36 -24.14 -26.78
C THR A 185 -8.04 -25.23 -25.96
N ARG A 186 -7.72 -25.36 -24.67
CA ARG A 186 -8.22 -26.41 -23.75
C ARG A 186 -9.06 -25.86 -22.60
N SER A 187 -8.91 -24.58 -22.28
CA SER A 187 -9.68 -23.85 -21.27
C SER A 187 -11.01 -23.36 -21.86
N GLY A 188 -12.10 -23.55 -21.12
CA GLY A 188 -13.41 -23.07 -21.54
C GLY A 188 -13.49 -21.53 -21.52
N PRO A 189 -14.41 -20.92 -22.28
CA PRO A 189 -14.59 -19.47 -22.30
C PRO A 189 -14.90 -18.87 -20.91
N LEU A 190 -15.58 -19.65 -20.05
CA LEU A 190 -15.87 -19.27 -18.66
C LEU A 190 -14.60 -19.16 -17.81
N GLU A 191 -13.62 -20.02 -18.06
CA GLU A 191 -12.35 -20.01 -17.34
C GLU A 191 -11.51 -18.79 -17.71
N ILE A 192 -11.43 -18.48 -19.01
CA ILE A 192 -10.78 -17.27 -19.52
C ILE A 192 -11.42 -16.02 -18.91
N LEU A 193 -12.76 -15.96 -18.89
CA LEU A 193 -13.50 -14.86 -18.30
C LEU A 193 -13.24 -14.72 -16.79
N SER A 194 -13.11 -15.85 -16.08
CA SER A 194 -12.80 -15.87 -14.65
C SER A 194 -11.45 -15.21 -14.36
N TRP A 195 -10.40 -15.57 -15.12
CA TRP A 195 -9.08 -14.95 -14.97
C TRP A 195 -9.04 -13.50 -15.41
N LEU A 196 -9.77 -13.14 -16.46
CA LEU A 196 -9.90 -11.77 -16.96
C LEU A 196 -10.60 -10.85 -15.95
N LEU A 197 -11.40 -11.38 -15.04
CA LEU A 197 -12.01 -10.61 -13.95
C LEU A 197 -11.19 -10.66 -12.66
N LEU A 198 -10.62 -11.82 -12.33
CA LEU A 198 -9.90 -12.02 -11.07
C LEU A 198 -8.57 -11.26 -11.03
N ILE A 199 -7.76 -11.30 -12.10
CA ILE A 199 -6.46 -10.62 -12.14
C ILE A 199 -6.62 -9.10 -11.99
N PRO A 200 -7.50 -8.41 -12.75
CA PRO A 200 -7.71 -6.99 -12.56
C PRO A 200 -8.32 -6.62 -11.21
N ALA A 201 -9.22 -7.43 -10.68
CA ALA A 201 -9.80 -7.19 -9.36
C ALA A 201 -8.73 -7.23 -8.25
N LEU A 202 -7.87 -8.26 -8.24
CA LEU A 202 -6.77 -8.36 -7.29
C LEU A 202 -5.75 -7.22 -7.45
N SER A 203 -5.38 -6.91 -8.70
CA SER A 203 -4.44 -5.81 -9.00
C SER A 203 -5.01 -4.46 -8.54
N ALA A 204 -6.30 -4.20 -8.77
CA ALA A 204 -6.99 -2.99 -8.32
C ALA A 204 -7.03 -2.88 -6.79
N TYR A 205 -7.38 -3.97 -6.11
CA TYR A 205 -7.39 -4.03 -4.65
C TYR A 205 -6.01 -3.73 -4.05
N LEU A 206 -4.96 -4.38 -4.56
CA LEU A 206 -3.60 -4.17 -4.05
C LEU A 206 -3.06 -2.78 -4.36
N ALA A 207 -3.40 -2.22 -5.52
CA ALA A 207 -3.07 -0.83 -5.83
C ALA A 207 -3.70 0.15 -4.83
N MET A 208 -4.92 -0.10 -4.35
CA MET A 208 -5.59 0.75 -3.36
C MET A 208 -4.85 0.79 -2.02
N ASN A 209 -4.15 -0.26 -1.62
CA ASN A 209 -3.39 -0.26 -0.37
C ASN A 209 -2.29 0.83 -0.39
N PHE A 210 -1.74 1.13 -1.56
CA PHE A 210 -0.73 2.18 -1.75
C PHE A 210 -1.29 3.61 -1.57
N THR A 211 -2.61 3.80 -1.50
CA THR A 211 -3.22 5.12 -1.24
C THR A 211 -2.77 5.72 0.10
N GLY A 212 -2.44 4.87 1.09
CA GLY A 212 -2.00 5.30 2.42
C GLY A 212 -0.52 5.67 2.53
N SER A 213 0.27 5.40 1.49
CA SER A 213 1.71 5.68 1.43
C SER A 213 2.08 6.74 0.38
N SER A 214 1.10 7.19 -0.41
CA SER A 214 1.28 8.19 -1.46
C SER A 214 1.08 9.64 -1.00
N THR A 215 1.67 10.59 -1.72
CA THR A 215 1.45 12.03 -1.53
C THR A 215 0.31 12.59 -2.40
N TYR A 216 -0.35 11.76 -3.21
CA TYR A 216 -1.36 12.18 -4.18
C TYR A 216 -2.79 12.21 -3.62
N THR A 217 -3.00 11.52 -2.51
CA THR A 217 -4.32 11.19 -1.98
C THR A 217 -4.70 12.08 -0.80
N SER A 218 -5.99 12.31 -0.64
CA SER A 218 -6.57 12.91 0.56
C SER A 218 -7.47 11.90 1.25
N LEU A 219 -7.61 12.00 2.57
CA LEU A 219 -8.43 11.07 3.35
C LEU A 219 -9.88 10.99 2.84
N SER A 220 -10.48 12.13 2.50
CA SER A 220 -11.83 12.21 1.94
C SER A 220 -11.91 11.57 0.55
N GLY A 221 -10.88 11.76 -0.29
CA GLY A 221 -10.77 11.12 -1.60
C GLY A 221 -10.68 9.60 -1.51
N VAL A 222 -9.80 9.10 -0.63
CA VAL A 222 -9.64 7.65 -0.39
C VAL A 222 -10.93 7.04 0.17
N ARG A 223 -11.58 7.69 1.13
CA ARG A 223 -12.89 7.22 1.64
C ARG A 223 -13.99 7.20 0.58
N LYS A 224 -13.96 8.15 -0.37
CA LYS A 224 -14.88 8.14 -1.50
C LYS A 224 -14.57 6.97 -2.42
N GLU A 225 -13.29 6.73 -2.72
CA GLU A 225 -12.83 5.62 -3.55
C GLU A 225 -13.22 4.26 -2.97
N MET A 226 -12.93 4.03 -1.69
CA MET A 226 -13.25 2.78 -1.01
C MET A 226 -14.73 2.44 -1.03
N ARG A 227 -15.63 3.44 -0.97
CA ARG A 227 -17.08 3.21 -0.94
C ARG A 227 -17.66 2.58 -2.22
N TRP A 228 -17.01 2.75 -3.37
CA TRP A 228 -17.50 2.18 -4.63
C TRP A 228 -16.56 1.10 -5.18
N ALA A 229 -15.30 1.07 -4.77
CA ALA A 229 -14.31 0.12 -5.28
C ALA A 229 -14.17 -1.15 -4.42
N LEU A 230 -14.56 -1.11 -3.15
CA LEU A 230 -14.60 -2.29 -2.29
C LEU A 230 -16.02 -2.84 -2.20
N PRO A 231 -16.19 -4.17 -2.17
CA PRO A 231 -17.47 -4.81 -1.91
C PRO A 231 -17.98 -4.55 -0.48
#